data_AF-A0A6L7X2L9-F1
#
_entry.id   AF-A0A6L7X2L9-F1
#
_cell.length_a   1.000
_cell.length_b   1.000
_cell.length_c   1.000
_cell.angle_alpha   90.00
_cell.angle_beta   90.00
_cell.angle_gamma   90.00
#
_symmetry.space_group_name_H-M   'P 1'
#
loop_
_entity.id
_entity.type
_entity.pdbx_description
1 polymer ?
#
loop_
_entity_poly.entity_id
_entity_poly.type
_entity_poly.pdbx_seq_one_letter_code
_entity_poly.pdbx_strand_id
1 'polypeptide(L)'
;MEALLAIVAGLAALVVGLVAGYFYQVRLAQARGREFARRVEQELTEVEARQRASVKETSAKIRDERANAERETRERRRELRQQERRLQQREQSLDKRSERLDDLEREFLNRDDALDSRKRGLDRRETELEDLREQQVAALETAASLTRDEAKTELLASVEREVREICDQRVRELTAAAEETAEAQARWLVGLSLQRVAAAHTTEITTSVVDLKSDDMKGRIIGREGRNIRALEAATGIDIIIDDTPETVVLSGFDPVRREVARVALQRLTEDGRIHPARIEDTVTKARSEVEEIIEREGEQAAYDAGTPALPRDILRYMGRLRFRTSYGQNVLSHSVEVSLLAATMAAEIGGDVEVARRAGFVHDIGKAIDHEIEGPHALIGGALLRRSGLSEDVAHAAEAHHFEVELRSFEAFAVAAADAISASRPGARRETVTRYLQRLEKLEEIARSFEGVDNCYAIQAGRELRVLIRPDQVDEAGVQRLANDIAKRIQESMEYPGQIKITTIRETRAVDYAR
;
A
#
# COMPACT_ATOMS: atom_id res chain seq x y z
N MET A 1 53.05 151.64 5.77
CA MET A 1 54.39 151.07 5.53
C MET A 1 54.46 149.56 5.77
N GLU A 2 53.64 148.95 6.63
CA GLU A 2 53.75 147.51 6.93
C GLU A 2 53.36 146.56 5.78
N ALA A 3 52.53 146.98 4.82
CA ALA A 3 52.06 146.07 3.77
C ALA A 3 53.11 145.74 2.67
N LEU A 4 54.15 146.54 2.45
CA LEU A 4 55.08 146.38 1.32
C LEU A 4 56.06 145.19 1.49
N LEU A 5 56.43 144.88 2.74
CA LEU A 5 57.37 143.81 3.08
C LEU A 5 56.77 142.41 2.88
N ALA A 6 55.47 142.23 3.09
CA ALA A 6 54.78 140.95 2.90
C ALA A 6 54.76 140.49 1.44
N ILE A 7 54.75 141.44 0.48
CA ILE A 7 54.65 141.14 -0.95
C ILE A 7 55.96 140.57 -1.51
N VAL A 8 57.11 141.08 -1.07
CA VAL A 8 58.43 140.63 -1.55
C VAL A 8 58.73 139.20 -1.10
N ALA A 9 58.35 138.85 0.13
CA ALA A 9 58.49 137.48 0.63
C ALA A 9 57.66 136.46 -0.17
N GLY A 10 56.45 136.86 -0.62
CA GLY A 10 55.60 136.02 -1.47
C GLY A 10 56.22 135.70 -2.83
N LEU A 11 56.97 136.63 -3.42
CA LEU A 11 57.56 136.46 -4.76
C LEU A 11 58.76 135.51 -4.76
N ALA A 12 59.58 135.52 -3.71
CA ALA A 12 60.73 134.62 -3.59
C ALA A 12 60.30 133.14 -3.46
N ALA A 13 59.21 132.88 -2.74
CA ALA A 13 58.66 131.53 -2.59
C ALA A 13 58.17 130.95 -3.94
N LEU A 14 57.64 131.77 -4.84
CA LEU A 14 57.12 131.34 -6.14
C LEU A 14 58.23 130.79 -7.06
N VAL A 15 59.38 131.47 -7.11
CA VAL A 15 60.47 131.11 -8.03
C VAL A 15 61.12 129.78 -7.65
N VAL A 16 61.33 129.55 -6.35
CA VAL A 16 61.88 128.28 -5.85
C VAL A 16 60.94 127.12 -6.18
N GLY A 17 59.62 127.34 -6.10
CA GLY A 17 58.61 126.34 -6.47
C GLY A 17 58.70 125.90 -7.95
N LEU A 18 58.96 126.83 -8.88
CA LEU A 18 58.96 126.51 -10.32
C LEU A 18 60.16 125.67 -10.77
N VAL A 19 61.37 125.96 -10.26
CA VAL A 19 62.60 125.25 -10.68
C VAL A 19 62.60 123.81 -10.18
N ALA A 20 62.14 123.59 -8.94
CA ALA A 20 61.95 122.24 -8.39
C ALA A 20 60.93 121.44 -9.22
N GLY A 21 59.87 122.09 -9.71
CA GLY A 21 58.85 121.46 -10.56
C GLY A 21 59.38 120.95 -11.91
N TYR A 22 60.29 121.69 -12.56
CA TYR A 22 60.78 121.32 -13.90
C TYR A 22 61.69 120.07 -13.89
N PHE A 23 62.64 120.00 -12.96
CA PHE A 23 63.56 118.86 -12.88
C PHE A 23 62.87 117.55 -12.50
N TYR A 24 61.79 117.64 -11.72
CA TYR A 24 60.95 116.49 -11.39
C TYR A 24 60.27 115.89 -12.64
N GLN A 25 59.87 116.72 -13.62
CA GLN A 25 59.19 116.25 -14.83
C GLN A 25 60.07 115.42 -15.77
N VAL A 26 61.32 115.85 -16.00
CA VAL A 26 62.17 115.21 -17.04
C VAL A 26 62.63 113.81 -16.63
N ARG A 27 62.96 113.59 -15.35
CA ARG A 27 63.31 112.24 -14.85
C ARG A 27 62.13 111.27 -14.91
N LEU A 28 60.91 111.79 -14.76
CA LEU A 28 59.70 110.99 -14.89
C LEU A 28 59.51 110.46 -16.32
N ALA A 29 59.88 111.23 -17.35
CA ALA A 29 59.64 110.86 -18.74
C ALA A 29 60.54 109.70 -19.24
N GLN A 30 61.84 109.71 -18.89
CA GLN A 30 62.77 108.68 -19.38
C GLN A 30 62.61 107.33 -18.67
N ALA A 31 62.22 107.32 -17.39
CA ALA A 31 61.87 106.08 -16.69
C ALA A 31 60.68 105.37 -17.37
N ARG A 32 59.71 106.14 -17.87
CA ARG A 32 58.51 105.61 -18.54
C ARG A 32 58.80 104.92 -19.88
N GLY A 33 59.83 105.34 -20.62
CA GLY A 33 60.12 104.82 -21.97
C GLY A 33 60.72 103.41 -22.02
N ARG A 34 61.68 103.09 -21.15
CA ARG A 34 62.29 101.73 -21.10
C ARG A 34 61.35 100.69 -20.51
N GLU A 35 60.47 101.13 -19.61
CA GLU A 35 59.41 100.29 -19.05
C GLU A 35 58.40 99.88 -20.12
N PHE A 36 58.15 100.73 -21.13
CA PHE A 36 57.20 100.44 -22.20
C PHE A 36 57.67 99.33 -23.15
N ALA A 37 58.94 99.33 -23.59
CA ALA A 37 59.43 98.34 -24.55
C ALA A 37 59.49 96.91 -23.97
N ARG A 38 59.89 96.75 -22.70
CA ARG A 38 59.85 95.44 -22.03
C ARG A 38 58.44 94.92 -21.83
N ARG A 39 57.47 95.82 -21.61
CA ARG A 39 56.06 95.44 -21.51
C ARG A 39 55.53 94.86 -22.82
N VAL A 40 55.91 95.41 -23.98
CA VAL A 40 55.42 94.93 -25.29
C VAL A 40 55.91 93.51 -25.64
N GLU A 41 57.18 93.20 -25.38
CA GLU A 41 57.74 91.87 -25.70
C GLU A 41 57.22 90.77 -24.75
N GLN A 42 56.99 91.13 -23.48
CA GLN A 42 56.29 90.27 -22.52
C GLN A 42 54.83 90.07 -22.93
N GLU A 43 54.14 91.10 -23.41
CA GLU A 43 52.75 90.97 -23.90
C GLU A 43 52.64 90.03 -25.11
N LEU A 44 53.56 90.07 -26.07
CA LEU A 44 53.52 89.19 -27.26
C LEU A 44 53.70 87.71 -26.93
N THR A 45 54.68 87.38 -26.10
CA THR A 45 54.92 85.99 -25.66
C THR A 45 53.79 85.46 -24.79
N GLU A 46 53.19 86.31 -23.95
CA GLU A 46 51.98 85.98 -23.22
C GLU A 46 50.78 85.74 -24.15
N VAL A 47 50.62 86.51 -25.23
CA VAL A 47 49.51 86.34 -26.19
C VAL A 47 49.60 85.00 -26.94
N GLU A 48 50.79 84.60 -27.39
CA GLU A 48 50.96 83.30 -28.08
C GLU A 48 50.74 82.11 -27.14
N ALA A 49 51.24 82.20 -25.90
CA ALA A 49 51.00 81.20 -24.87
C ALA A 49 49.50 81.09 -24.52
N ARG A 50 48.80 82.24 -24.41
CA ARG A 50 47.35 82.31 -24.20
C ARG A 50 46.58 81.69 -25.38
N GLN A 51 46.98 81.94 -26.63
CA GLN A 51 46.32 81.32 -27.79
C GLN A 51 46.46 79.80 -27.81
N ARG A 52 47.66 79.26 -27.58
CA ARG A 52 47.88 77.80 -27.53
C ARG A 52 47.13 77.15 -26.37
N ALA A 53 47.15 77.80 -25.20
CA ALA A 53 46.36 77.37 -24.05
C ALA A 53 44.86 77.39 -24.36
N SER A 54 44.35 78.45 -24.98
CA SER A 54 42.95 78.60 -25.38
C SER A 54 42.50 77.53 -26.39
N VAL A 55 43.32 77.20 -27.39
CA VAL A 55 43.00 76.15 -28.38
C VAL A 55 42.98 74.77 -27.73
N LYS A 56 43.92 74.49 -26.83
CA LYS A 56 43.99 73.22 -26.11
C LYS A 56 42.81 73.07 -25.14
N GLU A 57 42.48 74.15 -24.43
CA GLU A 57 41.32 74.22 -23.54
C GLU A 57 40.00 74.06 -24.32
N THR A 58 39.84 74.75 -25.45
CA THR A 58 38.67 74.61 -26.33
C THR A 58 38.55 73.18 -26.87
N SER A 59 39.66 72.56 -27.28
CA SER A 59 39.67 71.16 -27.76
C SER A 59 39.32 70.17 -26.65
N ALA A 60 39.78 70.43 -25.42
CA ALA A 60 39.41 69.63 -24.25
C ALA A 60 37.91 69.78 -23.94
N LYS A 61 37.39 71.02 -23.93
CA LYS A 61 35.96 71.31 -23.74
C LYS A 61 35.09 70.61 -24.78
N ILE A 62 35.44 70.67 -26.06
CA ILE A 62 34.69 69.98 -27.13
C ILE A 62 34.68 68.46 -26.94
N ARG A 63 35.80 67.87 -26.50
CA ARG A 63 35.85 66.43 -26.21
C ARG A 63 34.98 66.06 -25.01
N ASP A 64 35.03 66.84 -23.95
CA ASP A 64 34.20 66.63 -22.77
C ASP A 64 32.71 66.82 -23.08
N GLU A 65 32.34 67.87 -23.83
CA GLU A 65 30.97 68.09 -24.28
C GLU A 65 30.47 66.93 -25.14
N ARG A 66 31.30 66.43 -26.06
CA ARG A 66 30.95 65.27 -26.88
C ARG A 66 30.80 64.00 -26.04
N ALA A 67 31.70 63.77 -25.09
CA ALA A 67 31.61 62.63 -24.18
C ALA A 67 30.36 62.71 -23.30
N ASN A 68 30.00 63.91 -22.84
CA ASN A 68 28.79 64.16 -22.07
C ASN A 68 27.53 63.95 -22.92
N ALA A 69 27.49 64.47 -24.16
CA ALA A 69 26.38 64.26 -25.08
C ALA A 69 26.19 62.76 -25.44
N GLU A 70 27.29 62.01 -25.60
CA GLU A 70 27.22 60.57 -25.83
C GLU A 70 26.71 59.81 -24.60
N ARG A 71 27.10 60.23 -23.38
CA ARG A 71 26.58 59.67 -22.13
C ARG A 71 25.09 59.97 -21.98
N GLU A 72 24.68 61.22 -22.15
CA GLU A 72 23.28 61.64 -22.09
C GLU A 72 22.42 60.88 -23.12
N THR A 73 22.92 60.73 -24.36
CA THR A 73 22.22 59.95 -25.40
C THR A 73 22.08 58.48 -25.00
N ARG A 74 23.11 57.88 -24.38
CA ARG A 74 23.06 56.50 -23.90
C ARG A 74 22.07 56.34 -22.74
N GLU A 75 22.04 57.31 -21.81
CA GLU A 75 21.10 57.35 -20.70
C GLU A 75 19.67 57.50 -21.21
N ARG A 76 19.41 58.48 -22.09
CA ARG A 76 18.12 58.68 -22.76
C ARG A 76 17.64 57.42 -23.48
N ARG A 77 18.53 56.72 -24.19
CA ARG A 77 18.21 55.44 -24.86
C ARG A 77 17.89 54.33 -23.86
N ARG A 78 18.56 54.28 -22.71
CA ARG A 78 18.25 53.31 -21.65
C ARG A 78 16.89 53.59 -21.02
N GLU A 79 16.61 54.85 -20.72
CA GLU A 79 15.32 55.30 -20.20
C GLU A 79 14.19 54.99 -21.17
N LEU A 80 14.36 55.30 -22.46
CA LEU A 80 13.36 54.97 -23.49
C LEU A 80 13.10 53.47 -23.58
N ARG A 81 14.14 52.63 -23.59
CA ARG A 81 13.97 51.16 -23.58
C ARG A 81 13.27 50.67 -22.31
N GLN A 82 13.52 51.31 -21.17
CA GLN A 82 12.83 50.97 -19.92
C GLN A 82 11.35 51.38 -19.97
N GLN A 83 11.04 52.55 -20.54
CA GLN A 83 9.68 53.01 -20.76
C GLN A 83 8.94 52.11 -21.76
N GLU A 84 9.56 51.72 -22.87
CA GLU A 84 9.00 50.78 -23.85
C GLU A 84 8.67 49.44 -23.20
N ARG A 85 9.59 48.86 -22.43
CA ARG A 85 9.33 47.61 -21.68
C ARG A 85 8.18 47.76 -20.71
N ARG A 86 8.10 48.88 -20.00
CA ARG A 86 7.00 49.16 -19.06
C ARG A 86 5.65 49.33 -19.79
N LEU A 87 5.65 49.97 -20.95
CA LEU A 87 4.46 50.12 -21.79
C LEU A 87 3.99 48.75 -22.31
N GLN A 88 4.91 47.92 -22.82
CA GLN A 88 4.59 46.59 -23.32
C GLN A 88 4.05 45.67 -22.21
N GLN A 89 4.62 45.74 -21.00
CA GLN A 89 4.08 45.02 -19.84
C GLN A 89 2.68 45.50 -19.46
N ARG A 90 2.43 46.82 -19.56
CA ARG A 90 1.11 47.41 -19.27
C ARG A 90 0.09 47.02 -20.32
N GLU A 91 0.45 47.01 -21.60
CA GLU A 91 -0.37 46.54 -22.71
C GLU A 91 -0.79 45.08 -22.50
N GLN A 92 0.16 44.17 -22.26
CA GLN A 92 -0.15 42.78 -21.94
C GLN A 92 -1.04 42.61 -20.70
N SER A 93 -0.86 43.46 -19.68
CA SER A 93 -1.72 43.45 -18.51
C SER A 93 -3.13 43.99 -18.79
N LEU A 94 -3.28 44.91 -19.74
CA LEU A 94 -4.56 45.43 -20.18
C LEU A 94 -5.28 44.41 -21.05
N ASP A 95 -4.59 43.73 -21.96
CA ASP A 95 -5.16 42.66 -22.79
C ASP A 95 -5.71 41.52 -21.92
N LYS A 96 -4.91 41.04 -20.97
CA LYS A 96 -5.37 40.03 -19.99
C LYS A 96 -6.55 40.50 -19.15
N ARG A 97 -6.66 41.81 -18.89
CA ARG A 97 -7.80 42.37 -18.17
C ARG A 97 -9.03 42.45 -19.08
N SER A 98 -8.85 42.77 -20.35
CA SER A 98 -9.92 42.77 -21.36
C SER A 98 -10.49 41.37 -21.52
N GLU A 99 -9.63 40.36 -21.72
CA GLU A 99 -10.06 38.96 -21.84
C GLU A 99 -10.87 38.51 -20.61
N ARG A 100 -10.44 38.87 -19.40
CA ARG A 100 -11.20 38.59 -18.17
C ARG A 100 -12.54 39.33 -18.11
N LEU A 101 -12.61 40.56 -18.63
CA LEU A 101 -13.87 41.30 -18.68
C LEU A 101 -14.83 40.67 -19.68
N ASP A 102 -14.34 40.23 -20.84
CA ASP A 102 -15.14 39.54 -21.86
C ASP A 102 -15.64 38.17 -21.35
N ASP A 103 -14.84 37.47 -20.55
CA ASP A 103 -15.25 36.22 -19.89
C ASP A 103 -16.31 36.47 -18.81
N LEU A 104 -16.14 37.51 -18.00
CA LEU A 104 -17.14 37.92 -17.01
C LEU A 104 -18.44 38.37 -17.69
N GLU A 105 -18.37 39.13 -18.78
CA GLU A 105 -19.54 39.55 -19.56
C GLU A 105 -20.31 38.34 -20.08
N ARG A 106 -19.61 37.33 -20.62
CA ARG A 106 -20.23 36.07 -21.03
C ARG A 106 -20.87 35.31 -19.87
N GLU A 107 -20.22 35.29 -18.70
CA GLU A 107 -20.80 34.69 -17.49
C GLU A 107 -22.06 35.43 -17.04
N PHE A 108 -22.05 36.76 -17.07
CA PHE A 108 -23.22 37.58 -16.75
C PHE A 108 -24.38 37.36 -17.71
N LEU A 109 -24.13 37.32 -19.02
CA LEU A 109 -25.16 37.02 -20.02
C LEU A 109 -25.78 35.64 -19.80
N ASN A 110 -24.96 34.61 -19.57
CA ASN A 110 -25.46 33.27 -19.27
C ASN A 110 -26.29 33.23 -17.98
N ARG A 111 -25.89 34.02 -16.97
CA ARG A 111 -26.61 34.12 -15.70
C ARG A 111 -27.93 34.87 -15.87
N ASP A 112 -27.97 35.90 -16.70
CA ASP A 112 -29.18 36.66 -17.01
C ASP A 112 -30.18 35.80 -17.77
N ASP A 113 -29.73 35.03 -18.77
CA ASP A 113 -30.55 34.04 -19.47
C ASP A 113 -31.10 32.97 -18.52
N ALA A 114 -30.28 32.49 -17.58
CA ALA A 114 -30.73 31.53 -16.57
C ALA A 114 -31.75 32.15 -15.60
N LEU A 115 -31.58 33.41 -15.22
CA LEU A 115 -32.53 34.14 -14.38
C LEU A 115 -33.84 34.39 -15.12
N ASP A 116 -33.80 34.75 -16.40
CA ASP A 116 -35.01 34.96 -17.21
C ASP A 116 -35.76 33.65 -17.42
N SER A 117 -35.06 32.55 -17.70
CA SER A 117 -35.65 31.20 -17.73
C SER A 117 -36.30 30.83 -16.41
N ARG A 118 -35.64 31.13 -15.28
CA ARG A 118 -36.20 30.89 -13.94
C ARG A 118 -37.42 31.78 -13.67
N LYS A 119 -37.41 33.04 -14.10
CA LYS A 119 -38.53 33.96 -13.98
C LYS A 119 -39.73 33.47 -14.77
N ARG A 120 -39.55 33.08 -16.04
CA ARG A 120 -40.61 32.44 -16.84
C ARG A 120 -41.14 31.17 -16.19
N GLY A 121 -40.27 30.38 -15.55
CA GLY A 121 -40.67 29.21 -14.77
C GLY A 121 -41.48 29.56 -13.51
N LEU A 122 -41.15 30.66 -12.84
CA LEU A 122 -41.91 31.18 -11.71
C LEU A 122 -43.27 31.74 -12.15
N ASP A 123 -43.33 32.52 -13.23
CA ASP A 123 -44.58 33.08 -13.75
C ASP A 123 -45.55 31.95 -14.16
N ARG A 124 -45.04 30.87 -14.76
CA ARG A 124 -45.85 29.66 -15.04
C ARG A 124 -46.37 29.02 -13.77
N ARG A 125 -45.53 28.86 -12.75
CA ARG A 125 -45.94 28.31 -11.45
C ARG A 125 -46.93 29.21 -10.74
N GLU A 126 -46.80 30.53 -10.86
CA GLU A 126 -47.75 31.49 -10.29
C GLU A 126 -49.11 31.35 -10.98
N THR A 127 -49.14 31.24 -12.31
CA THR A 127 -50.37 30.95 -13.07
C THR A 127 -50.97 29.59 -12.67
N GLU A 128 -50.15 28.54 -12.58
CA GLU A 128 -50.59 27.21 -12.12
C GLU A 128 -51.13 27.25 -10.68
N LEU A 129 -50.52 28.05 -9.80
CA LEU A 129 -50.97 28.24 -8.42
C LEU A 129 -52.28 29.04 -8.35
N GLU A 130 -52.48 30.02 -9.22
CA GLU A 130 -53.75 30.75 -9.35
C GLU A 130 -54.85 29.81 -9.85
N ASP A 131 -54.59 29.00 -10.88
CA ASP A 131 -55.52 27.96 -11.36
C ASP A 131 -55.84 26.94 -10.26
N LEU A 132 -54.82 26.45 -9.55
CA LEU A 132 -54.98 25.55 -8.39
C LEU A 132 -55.77 26.21 -7.26
N ARG A 133 -55.59 27.51 -7.06
CA ARG A 133 -56.33 28.28 -6.05
C ARG A 133 -57.78 28.45 -6.46
N GLU A 134 -58.08 28.72 -7.73
CA GLU A 134 -59.45 28.74 -8.25
C GLU A 134 -60.11 27.35 -8.13
N GLN A 135 -59.37 26.29 -8.47
CA GLN A 135 -59.81 24.91 -8.26
C GLN A 135 -60.02 24.59 -6.78
N GLN A 136 -59.15 25.09 -5.88
CA GLN A 136 -59.34 24.97 -4.43
C GLN A 136 -60.55 25.76 -3.95
N VAL A 137 -60.82 26.97 -4.47
CA VAL A 137 -62.01 27.74 -4.12
C VAL A 137 -63.26 27.01 -4.59
N ALA A 138 -63.28 26.47 -5.82
CA ALA A 138 -64.38 25.63 -6.32
C ALA A 138 -64.52 24.32 -5.51
N ALA A 139 -63.40 23.70 -5.12
CA ALA A 139 -63.38 22.53 -4.26
C ALA A 139 -63.78 22.86 -2.82
N LEU A 140 -63.54 24.08 -2.32
CA LEU A 140 -63.99 24.60 -1.02
C LEU A 140 -65.46 25.01 -1.05
N GLU A 141 -65.98 25.51 -2.17
CA GLU A 141 -67.40 25.69 -2.43
C GLU A 141 -68.12 24.33 -2.48
N THR A 142 -67.44 23.29 -2.98
CA THR A 142 -67.90 21.90 -2.90
C THR A 142 -67.75 21.33 -1.47
N ALA A 143 -66.64 21.63 -0.79
CA ALA A 143 -66.33 21.22 0.59
C ALA A 143 -67.02 22.09 1.65
N ALA A 144 -67.81 23.10 1.28
CA ALA A 144 -68.84 23.67 2.14
C ALA A 144 -69.90 22.61 2.54
N SER A 145 -69.82 21.41 1.93
CA SER A 145 -70.53 20.19 2.33
C SER A 145 -69.77 19.32 3.35
N LEU A 146 -68.55 19.69 3.77
CA LEU A 146 -67.71 18.98 4.75
C LEU A 146 -67.35 19.88 5.93
N THR A 147 -67.16 19.29 7.11
CA THR A 147 -66.87 20.04 8.34
C THR A 147 -65.36 20.27 8.53
N ARG A 148 -65.00 21.35 9.24
CA ARG A 148 -63.61 21.77 9.48
C ARG A 148 -62.73 20.68 10.12
N ASP A 149 -63.32 19.81 10.95
CA ASP A 149 -62.61 18.74 11.64
C ASP A 149 -62.29 17.55 10.73
N GLU A 150 -63.12 17.28 9.72
CA GLU A 150 -62.88 16.23 8.73
C GLU A 150 -61.71 16.61 7.80
N ALA A 151 -61.68 17.86 7.32
CA ALA A 151 -60.58 18.37 6.49
C ALA A 151 -59.24 18.39 7.22
N LYS A 152 -59.24 18.72 8.52
CA LYS A 152 -58.02 18.71 9.35
C LYS A 152 -57.48 17.30 9.56
N THR A 153 -58.36 16.32 9.74
CA THR A 153 -57.97 14.92 9.97
C THR A 153 -57.32 14.32 8.73
N GLU A 154 -57.89 14.58 7.55
CA GLU A 154 -57.34 14.07 6.28
C GLU A 154 -55.97 14.70 5.96
N LEU A 155 -55.81 16.00 6.22
CA LEU A 155 -54.52 16.69 6.02
C LEU A 155 -53.42 16.12 6.93
N LEU A 156 -53.73 15.91 8.21
CA LEU A 156 -52.78 15.32 9.15
C LEU A 156 -52.39 13.90 8.73
N ALA A 157 -53.34 13.08 8.27
CA ALA A 157 -53.08 11.72 7.79
C ALA A 157 -52.23 11.69 6.50
N SER A 158 -52.33 12.71 5.65
CA SER A 158 -51.48 12.87 4.47
C SER A 158 -50.02 13.20 4.85
N VAL A 159 -49.83 14.19 5.73
CA VAL A 159 -48.50 14.60 6.20
C VAL A 159 -47.80 13.46 6.96
N GLU A 160 -48.54 12.70 7.75
CA GLU A 160 -47.98 11.57 8.51
C GLU A 160 -47.46 10.44 7.60
N ARG A 161 -48.13 10.21 6.45
CA ARG A 161 -47.65 9.25 5.44
C ARG A 161 -46.39 9.74 4.73
N GLU A 162 -46.37 11.00 4.32
CA GLU A 162 -45.23 11.59 3.61
C GLU A 162 -43.98 11.63 4.50
N VAL A 163 -44.14 12.01 5.77
CA VAL A 163 -43.04 11.99 6.76
C VAL A 163 -42.53 10.57 7.00
N ARG A 164 -43.41 9.56 7.04
CA ARG A 164 -42.99 8.15 7.15
C ARG A 164 -42.15 7.71 5.96
N GLU A 165 -42.56 8.00 4.74
CA GLU A 165 -41.79 7.66 3.54
C GLU A 165 -40.41 8.31 3.53
N ILE A 166 -40.32 9.59 3.88
CA ILE A 166 -39.04 10.32 3.98
C ILE A 166 -38.14 9.70 5.06
N CYS A 167 -38.69 9.38 6.23
CA CYS A 167 -37.95 8.72 7.30
C CYS A 167 -37.44 7.34 6.89
N ASP A 168 -38.29 6.52 6.28
CA ASP A 168 -37.92 5.17 5.84
C ASP A 168 -36.83 5.20 4.77
N GLN A 169 -36.94 6.11 3.81
CA GLN A 169 -35.91 6.32 2.79
C GLN A 169 -34.60 6.78 3.44
N ARG A 170 -34.66 7.72 4.38
CA ARG A 170 -33.47 8.21 5.07
C ARG A 170 -32.79 7.15 5.93
N VAL A 171 -33.57 6.28 6.58
CA VAL A 171 -33.04 5.13 7.34
C VAL A 171 -32.33 4.16 6.41
N ARG A 172 -32.90 3.84 5.24
CA ARG A 172 -32.25 2.96 4.26
C ARG A 172 -30.94 3.55 3.75
N GLU A 173 -30.92 4.84 3.40
CA GLU A 173 -29.69 5.53 2.96
C GLU A 173 -28.59 5.50 4.03
N LEU A 174 -28.94 5.81 5.28
CA LEU A 174 -27.99 5.79 6.40
C LEU A 174 -27.48 4.38 6.68
N THR A 175 -28.34 3.37 6.58
CA THR A 175 -27.95 1.97 6.78
C THR A 175 -26.99 1.51 5.68
N ALA A 176 -27.31 1.79 4.41
CA ALA A 176 -26.44 1.46 3.28
C ALA A 176 -25.06 2.15 3.38
N ALA A 177 -25.03 3.44 3.75
CA ALA A 177 -23.77 4.16 3.95
C ALA A 177 -22.94 3.61 5.12
N ALA A 178 -23.60 3.18 6.20
CA ALA A 178 -22.94 2.52 7.33
C ALA A 178 -22.36 1.17 6.93
N GLU A 179 -23.10 0.35 6.17
CA GLU A 179 -22.65 -0.93 5.64
C GLU A 179 -21.43 -0.77 4.71
N GLU A 180 -21.48 0.18 3.77
CA GLU A 180 -20.36 0.47 2.86
C GLU A 180 -19.10 0.91 3.63
N THR A 181 -19.27 1.78 4.64
CA THR A 181 -18.17 2.24 5.50
C THR A 181 -17.58 1.08 6.30
N ALA A 182 -18.43 0.23 6.88
CA ALA A 182 -18.01 -0.94 7.64
C ALA A 182 -17.25 -1.94 6.76
N GLU A 183 -17.72 -2.19 5.54
CA GLU A 183 -17.06 -3.09 4.59
C GLU A 183 -15.68 -2.55 4.14
N ALA A 184 -15.58 -1.24 3.92
CA ALA A 184 -14.31 -0.59 3.60
C ALA A 184 -13.31 -0.68 4.77
N GLN A 185 -13.77 -0.44 6.00
CA GLN A 185 -12.95 -0.58 7.20
C GLN A 185 -12.52 -2.02 7.44
N ALA A 186 -13.43 -2.99 7.29
CA ALA A 186 -13.11 -4.41 7.43
C ALA A 186 -12.04 -4.84 6.41
N ARG A 187 -12.18 -4.45 5.14
CA ARG A 187 -11.18 -4.71 4.10
C ARG A 187 -9.83 -4.07 4.42
N TRP A 188 -9.82 -2.84 4.93
CA TRP A 188 -8.59 -2.15 5.35
C TRP A 188 -7.91 -2.86 6.53
N LEU A 189 -8.67 -3.26 7.55
CA LEU A 189 -8.17 -3.97 8.74
C LEU A 189 -7.58 -5.34 8.39
N VAL A 190 -8.27 -6.09 7.53
CA VAL A 190 -7.76 -7.37 7.01
C VAL A 190 -6.47 -7.14 6.23
N GLY A 191 -6.43 -6.11 5.36
CA GLY A 191 -5.24 -5.73 4.61
C GLY A 191 -4.05 -5.36 5.50
N LEU A 192 -4.27 -4.56 6.53
CA LEU A 192 -3.24 -4.15 7.50
C LEU A 192 -2.70 -5.35 8.29
N SER A 193 -3.61 -6.23 8.73
CA SER A 193 -3.26 -7.46 9.47
C SER A 193 -2.41 -8.39 8.59
N LEU A 194 -2.78 -8.57 7.32
CA LEU A 194 -2.01 -9.35 6.35
C LEU A 194 -0.61 -8.76 6.12
N GLN A 195 -0.52 -7.43 5.94
CA GLN A 195 0.74 -6.74 5.68
C GLN A 195 1.73 -6.89 6.84
N ARG A 196 1.26 -6.80 8.10
CA ARG A 196 2.12 -6.92 9.29
C ARG A 196 2.72 -8.31 9.48
N VAL A 197 2.08 -9.34 8.92
CA VAL A 197 2.44 -10.76 9.10
C VAL A 197 3.14 -11.34 7.85
N ALA A 198 3.55 -10.50 6.89
CA ALA A 198 4.26 -10.93 5.69
C ALA A 198 5.76 -11.22 5.99
N ALA A 199 6.05 -12.28 6.75
CA ALA A 199 7.37 -12.90 6.83
C ALA A 199 7.44 -14.17 5.96
N ALA A 200 8.58 -14.39 5.32
CA ALA A 200 8.82 -15.53 4.44
C ALA A 200 9.18 -16.78 5.28
N HIS A 201 8.31 -17.78 5.29
CA HIS A 201 8.60 -19.07 5.90
C HIS A 201 8.48 -20.21 4.88
N THR A 202 9.48 -21.08 4.91
CA THR A 202 9.65 -22.22 4.01
C THR A 202 8.77 -23.38 4.46
N THR A 203 8.04 -23.99 3.53
CA THR A 203 7.31 -25.25 3.72
C THR A 203 8.28 -26.39 3.99
N GLU A 204 8.09 -27.14 5.08
CA GLU A 204 8.83 -28.37 5.39
C GLU A 204 8.04 -29.61 4.93
N ILE A 205 8.74 -30.61 4.42
CA ILE A 205 8.18 -31.85 3.84
C ILE A 205 7.77 -32.82 4.96
N THR A 206 6.65 -33.52 4.79
CA THR A 206 6.03 -34.42 5.79
C THR A 206 6.73 -35.76 5.98
N THR A 207 7.70 -36.10 5.14
CA THR A 207 8.48 -37.34 5.21
C THR A 207 9.85 -37.08 5.80
N SER A 208 10.15 -37.75 6.92
CA SER A 208 11.49 -37.74 7.51
C SER A 208 12.33 -38.78 6.78
N VAL A 209 13.07 -38.31 5.78
CA VAL A 209 14.06 -39.11 5.05
C VAL A 209 15.39 -39.00 5.80
N VAL A 210 16.01 -40.14 6.09
CA VAL A 210 17.36 -40.17 6.68
C VAL A 210 18.35 -40.69 5.65
N ASP A 211 19.29 -39.82 5.29
CA ASP A 211 20.40 -40.16 4.41
C ASP A 211 21.45 -40.97 5.18
N LEU A 212 21.85 -42.09 4.59
CA LEU A 212 22.88 -42.98 5.11
C LEU A 212 24.21 -42.73 4.40
N LYS A 213 25.32 -42.99 5.09
CA LYS A 213 26.67 -42.81 4.53
C LYS A 213 27.07 -43.89 3.51
N SER A 214 26.39 -45.04 3.51
CA SER A 214 26.60 -46.16 2.59
C SER A 214 25.52 -47.24 2.76
N ASP A 215 25.37 -48.09 1.75
CA ASP A 215 24.48 -49.27 1.81
C ASP A 215 24.94 -50.34 2.83
N ASP A 216 26.24 -50.37 3.20
CA ASP A 216 26.71 -51.23 4.32
C ASP A 216 26.02 -50.82 5.64
N MET A 217 25.77 -49.52 5.83
CA MET A 217 25.04 -49.03 7.00
C MET A 217 23.60 -49.50 7.00
N LYS A 218 22.95 -49.54 5.83
CA LYS A 218 21.59 -50.07 5.66
C LYS A 218 21.51 -51.53 6.11
N GLY A 219 22.51 -52.34 5.73
CA GLY A 219 22.65 -53.73 6.19
C GLY A 219 22.81 -53.87 7.72
N ARG A 220 23.57 -52.96 8.36
CA ARG A 220 23.74 -52.93 9.82
C ARG A 220 22.49 -52.48 10.57
N ILE A 221 21.72 -51.55 10.00
CA ILE A 221 20.43 -51.09 10.54
C ILE A 221 19.41 -52.23 10.54
N ILE A 222 19.35 -53.04 9.48
CA ILE A 222 18.52 -54.26 9.44
C ILE A 222 19.03 -55.26 10.50
N GLY A 223 20.34 -55.51 10.49
CA GLY A 223 20.98 -56.53 11.32
C GLY A 223 20.64 -57.96 10.87
N ARG A 224 21.30 -58.96 11.48
CA ARG A 224 21.02 -60.37 11.17
C ARG A 224 19.56 -60.70 11.51
N GLU A 225 18.82 -61.23 10.55
CA GLU A 225 17.39 -61.58 10.66
C GLU A 225 16.46 -60.41 11.04
N GLY A 226 16.87 -59.17 10.79
CA GLY A 226 16.06 -57.99 11.15
C GLY A 226 16.08 -57.69 12.66
N ARG A 227 17.05 -58.22 13.42
CA ARG A 227 17.09 -58.03 14.88
C ARG A 227 17.26 -56.56 15.29
N ASN A 228 18.04 -55.79 14.52
CA ASN A 228 18.34 -54.41 14.87
C ASN A 228 17.17 -53.48 14.50
N ILE A 229 16.56 -53.68 13.33
CA ILE A 229 15.39 -52.91 12.91
C ILE A 229 14.22 -53.12 13.88
N ARG A 230 13.92 -54.38 14.26
CA ARG A 230 12.89 -54.69 15.26
C ARG A 230 13.18 -54.10 16.63
N ALA A 231 14.45 -54.04 17.04
CA ALA A 231 14.83 -53.40 18.30
C ALA A 231 14.61 -51.88 18.23
N LEU A 232 14.87 -51.25 17.08
CA LEU A 232 14.64 -49.81 16.89
C LEU A 232 13.15 -49.49 16.80
N GLU A 233 12.38 -50.29 16.08
CA GLU A 233 10.92 -50.20 16.01
C GLU A 233 10.29 -50.40 17.39
N ALA A 234 10.72 -51.40 18.16
CA ALA A 234 10.22 -51.63 19.51
C ALA A 234 10.61 -50.50 20.48
N ALA A 235 11.83 -49.98 20.38
CA ALA A 235 12.31 -48.89 21.24
C ALA A 235 11.68 -47.54 20.91
N THR A 236 11.33 -47.28 19.65
CA THR A 236 10.79 -45.97 19.22
C THR A 236 9.27 -45.97 19.02
N GLY A 237 8.68 -47.13 18.72
CA GLY A 237 7.27 -47.27 18.33
C GLY A 237 6.97 -46.70 16.94
N ILE A 238 7.98 -46.67 16.05
CA ILE A 238 7.90 -46.15 14.67
C ILE A 238 8.33 -47.26 13.71
N ASP A 239 7.59 -47.41 12.62
CA ASP A 239 7.89 -48.39 11.57
C ASP A 239 8.99 -47.85 10.64
N ILE A 240 9.95 -48.69 10.31
CA ILE A 240 11.11 -48.29 9.51
C ILE A 240 11.00 -48.99 8.17
N ILE A 241 10.69 -48.22 7.14
CA ILE A 241 10.52 -48.74 5.78
C ILE A 241 11.86 -48.65 5.06
N ILE A 242 12.36 -49.82 4.67
CA ILE A 242 13.58 -49.97 3.90
C ILE A 242 13.16 -50.44 2.51
N ASP A 243 13.23 -49.53 1.54
CA ASP A 243 12.89 -49.79 0.13
C ASP A 243 14.17 -49.95 -0.73
N ASP A 244 14.04 -50.22 -2.01
CA ASP A 244 15.15 -50.39 -2.97
C ASP A 244 15.93 -49.09 -3.25
N THR A 245 15.49 -47.94 -2.70
CA THR A 245 16.21 -46.67 -2.81
C THR A 245 17.57 -46.76 -2.09
N PRO A 246 18.70 -46.53 -2.79
CA PRO A 246 20.03 -46.61 -2.20
C PRO A 246 20.24 -45.53 -1.13
N GLU A 247 21.07 -45.84 -0.14
CA GLU A 247 21.54 -44.89 0.88
C GLU A 247 20.44 -44.18 1.68
N THR A 248 19.20 -44.67 1.67
CA THR A 248 18.05 -43.96 2.27
C THR A 248 17.18 -44.89 3.10
N VAL A 249 16.65 -44.37 4.22
CA VAL A 249 15.64 -45.04 5.05
C VAL A 249 14.47 -44.09 5.32
N VAL A 250 13.25 -44.62 5.25
CA VAL A 250 12.02 -43.86 5.47
C VAL A 250 11.42 -44.23 6.82
N LEU A 251 11.17 -43.22 7.65
CA LEU A 251 10.49 -43.38 8.95
C LEU A 251 8.99 -43.16 8.79
N SER A 252 8.19 -44.16 9.13
CA SER A 252 6.74 -44.13 9.03
C SER A 252 6.08 -44.31 10.40
N GLY A 253 5.19 -43.40 10.76
CA GLY A 253 4.45 -43.50 12.01
C GLY A 253 3.63 -42.25 12.27
N PHE A 254 2.53 -42.39 13.01
CA PHE A 254 1.55 -41.31 13.20
C PHE A 254 1.97 -40.27 14.24
N ASP A 255 2.80 -40.65 15.23
CA ASP A 255 3.30 -39.73 16.26
C ASP A 255 4.56 -38.99 15.74
N PRO A 256 4.47 -37.66 15.49
CA PRO A 256 5.59 -36.89 14.97
C PRO A 256 6.78 -36.80 15.93
N VAL A 257 6.53 -36.81 17.25
CA VAL A 257 7.60 -36.72 18.25
C VAL A 257 8.38 -38.02 18.29
N ARG A 258 7.71 -39.17 18.27
CA ARG A 258 8.39 -40.46 18.19
C ARG A 258 9.17 -40.61 16.89
N ARG A 259 8.64 -40.11 15.77
CA ARG A 259 9.33 -40.10 14.48
C ARG A 259 10.63 -39.29 14.55
N GLU A 260 10.60 -38.15 15.22
CA GLU A 260 11.80 -37.33 15.43
C GLU A 260 12.83 -38.02 16.33
N VAL A 261 12.38 -38.65 17.43
CA VAL A 261 13.25 -39.45 18.30
C VAL A 261 13.93 -40.56 17.50
N ALA A 262 13.19 -41.26 16.63
CA ALA A 262 13.74 -42.29 15.76
C ALA A 262 14.76 -41.70 14.78
N ARG A 263 14.50 -40.53 14.20
CA ARG A 263 15.41 -39.81 13.29
C ARG A 263 16.72 -39.46 13.97
N VAL A 264 16.66 -38.82 15.14
CA VAL A 264 17.85 -38.42 15.92
C VAL A 264 18.64 -39.66 16.39
N ALA A 265 17.94 -40.70 16.85
CA ALA A 265 18.58 -41.94 17.26
C ALA A 265 19.29 -42.64 16.08
N LEU A 266 18.65 -42.71 14.91
CA LEU A 266 19.22 -43.34 13.71
C LEU A 266 20.43 -42.56 13.19
N GLN A 267 20.37 -41.23 13.22
CA GLN A 267 21.49 -40.37 12.84
C GLN A 267 22.71 -40.63 13.74
N ARG A 268 22.52 -40.66 15.07
CA ARG A 268 23.60 -40.96 16.04
C ARG A 268 24.17 -42.36 15.88
N LEU A 269 23.32 -43.36 15.67
CA LEU A 269 23.76 -44.74 15.44
C LEU A 269 24.57 -44.87 14.15
N THR A 270 24.21 -44.10 13.12
CA THR A 270 24.93 -44.04 11.84
C THR A 270 26.28 -43.35 11.96
N GLU A 271 26.38 -42.32 12.81
CA GLU A 271 27.65 -41.64 13.13
C GLU A 271 28.60 -42.52 13.96
N ASP A 272 28.08 -43.24 14.95
CA ASP A 272 28.84 -44.18 15.81
C ASP A 272 29.24 -45.47 15.06
N GLY A 273 28.43 -45.89 14.07
CA GLY A 273 28.69 -47.07 13.22
C GLY A 273 28.52 -48.43 13.91
N ARG A 274 28.12 -48.43 15.20
CA ARG A 274 27.86 -49.61 16.02
C ARG A 274 26.36 -49.74 16.30
N ILE A 275 25.73 -50.72 15.66
CA ILE A 275 24.29 -50.93 15.75
C ILE A 275 24.02 -52.32 16.34
N HIS A 276 23.62 -52.37 17.61
CA HIS A 276 23.17 -53.58 18.30
C HIS A 276 22.09 -53.23 19.35
N PRO A 277 21.24 -54.18 19.77
CA PRO A 277 20.03 -53.87 20.55
C PRO A 277 20.27 -53.02 21.81
N ALA A 278 21.23 -53.39 22.66
CA ALA A 278 21.52 -52.63 23.87
C ALA A 278 21.99 -51.18 23.61
N ARG A 279 22.68 -50.94 22.49
CA ARG A 279 23.11 -49.58 22.10
C ARG A 279 21.95 -48.80 21.50
N ILE A 280 21.07 -49.47 20.75
CA ILE A 280 19.84 -48.86 20.22
C ILE A 280 18.99 -48.32 21.37
N GLU A 281 18.75 -49.14 22.41
CA GLU A 281 17.97 -48.71 23.58
C GLU A 281 18.59 -47.51 24.32
N ASP A 282 19.91 -47.53 24.56
CA ASP A 282 20.65 -46.41 25.17
C ASP A 282 20.58 -45.13 24.32
N THR A 283 20.82 -45.24 23.01
CA THR A 283 20.79 -44.10 22.10
C THR A 283 19.38 -43.53 21.94
N VAL A 284 18.35 -44.37 21.87
CA VAL A 284 16.94 -43.94 21.83
C VAL A 284 16.59 -43.21 23.13
N THR A 285 17.02 -43.70 24.29
CA THR A 285 16.79 -43.03 25.58
C THR A 285 17.42 -41.63 25.59
N LYS A 286 18.66 -41.50 25.11
CA LYS A 286 19.34 -40.19 24.99
C LYS A 286 18.67 -39.26 23.99
N ALA A 287 18.25 -39.80 22.84
CA ALA A 287 17.51 -39.04 21.83
C ALA A 287 16.16 -38.54 22.36
N ARG A 288 15.45 -39.34 23.17
CA ARG A 288 14.22 -38.90 23.85
C ARG A 288 14.46 -37.69 24.75
N SER A 289 15.48 -37.74 25.61
CA SER A 289 15.80 -36.62 26.51
C SER A 289 16.14 -35.34 25.76
N GLU A 290 16.88 -35.45 24.65
CA GLU A 290 17.24 -34.30 23.82
C GLU A 290 16.04 -33.72 23.07
N VAL A 291 15.19 -34.57 22.48
CA VAL A 291 13.96 -34.10 21.83
C VAL A 291 13.04 -33.43 22.83
N GLU A 292 12.97 -33.93 24.07
CA GLU A 292 12.19 -33.29 25.14
C GLU A 292 12.75 -31.89 25.51
N GLU A 293 14.07 -31.73 25.61
CA GLU A 293 14.69 -30.42 25.83
C GLU A 293 14.40 -29.44 24.69
N ILE A 294 14.40 -29.93 23.44
CA ILE A 294 13.98 -29.13 22.28
C ILE A 294 12.51 -28.74 22.40
N ILE A 295 11.61 -29.65 22.77
CA ILE A 295 10.18 -29.36 22.96
C ILE A 295 9.99 -28.23 23.97
N GLU A 296 10.62 -28.31 25.13
CA GLU A 296 10.50 -27.29 26.18
C GLU A 296 10.99 -25.93 25.66
N ARG A 297 12.18 -25.90 25.05
CA ARG A 297 12.78 -24.65 24.54
C ARG A 297 11.96 -24.01 23.42
N GLU A 298 11.54 -24.79 22.43
CA GLU A 298 10.76 -24.27 21.29
C GLU A 298 9.36 -23.82 21.73
N GLY A 299 8.74 -24.52 22.70
CA GLY A 299 7.48 -24.10 23.29
C GLY A 299 7.57 -22.75 24.01
N GLU A 300 8.62 -22.55 24.82
CA GLU A 300 8.90 -21.27 25.49
C GLU A 300 9.21 -20.14 24.50
N GLN A 301 10.05 -20.40 23.50
CA GLN A 301 10.40 -19.42 22.48
C GLN A 301 9.17 -19.01 21.66
N ALA A 302 8.36 -19.96 21.22
CA ALA A 302 7.15 -19.68 20.46
C ALA A 302 6.13 -18.88 21.28
N ALA A 303 5.98 -19.17 22.58
CA ALA A 303 5.12 -18.39 23.46
C ALA A 303 5.65 -16.97 23.65
N TYR A 304 6.97 -16.78 23.72
CA TYR A 304 7.58 -15.45 23.75
C TYR A 304 7.31 -14.67 22.46
N ASP A 305 7.53 -15.29 21.30
CA ASP A 305 7.30 -14.68 19.97
C ASP A 305 5.83 -14.34 19.75
N ALA A 306 4.92 -15.20 20.25
CA ALA A 306 3.49 -14.96 20.25
C ALA A 306 3.03 -13.91 21.28
N GLY A 307 3.92 -13.43 22.17
CA GLY A 307 3.61 -12.46 23.22
C GLY A 307 2.76 -13.02 24.38
N THR A 308 2.90 -14.31 24.69
CA THR A 308 2.15 -15.06 25.72
C THR A 308 3.03 -15.89 26.68
N PRO A 309 4.12 -15.34 27.24
CA PRO A 309 5.08 -16.11 28.04
C PRO A 309 4.52 -16.64 29.38
N ALA A 310 3.36 -16.16 29.83
CA ALA A 310 2.77 -16.50 31.14
C ALA A 310 1.88 -17.76 31.13
N LEU A 311 1.96 -18.60 30.08
CA LEU A 311 1.17 -19.83 30.01
C LEU A 311 1.72 -20.92 30.95
N PRO A 312 0.86 -21.84 31.44
CA PRO A 312 1.32 -22.96 32.27
C PRO A 312 2.37 -23.82 31.55
N ARG A 313 3.36 -24.33 32.29
CA ARG A 313 4.46 -25.15 31.73
C ARG A 313 3.97 -26.34 30.91
N ASP A 314 2.89 -26.99 31.37
CA ASP A 314 2.31 -28.14 30.66
C ASP A 314 1.76 -27.72 29.28
N ILE A 315 1.17 -26.53 29.16
CA ILE A 315 0.70 -25.97 27.89
C ILE A 315 1.89 -25.68 26.96
N LEU A 316 2.93 -25.03 27.47
CA LEU A 316 4.14 -24.73 26.70
C LEU A 316 4.77 -26.01 26.14
N ARG A 317 4.79 -27.09 26.95
CA ARG A 317 5.28 -28.40 26.51
C ARG A 317 4.42 -29.00 25.39
N TYR A 318 3.10 -28.93 25.48
CA TYR A 318 2.22 -29.38 24.39
C TYR A 318 2.42 -28.55 23.11
N MET A 319 2.55 -27.24 23.25
CA MET A 319 2.85 -26.35 22.11
C MET A 319 4.20 -26.71 21.46
N GLY A 320 5.24 -26.97 22.25
CA GLY A 320 6.53 -27.43 21.75
C GLY A 320 6.47 -28.71 20.92
N ARG A 321 5.58 -29.67 21.28
CA ARG A 321 5.36 -30.89 20.47
C ARG A 321 4.89 -30.58 19.05
N LEU A 322 4.15 -29.47 18.85
CA LEU A 322 3.67 -29.04 17.54
C LEU A 322 4.81 -28.61 16.59
N ARG A 323 6.03 -28.38 17.09
CA ARG A 323 7.22 -28.12 16.26
C ARG A 323 7.51 -29.28 15.31
N PHE A 324 7.20 -30.51 15.70
CA PHE A 324 7.42 -31.70 14.87
C PHE A 324 6.21 -32.06 14.03
N ARG A 325 5.09 -31.34 14.20
CA ARG A 325 3.86 -31.59 13.47
C ARG A 325 3.73 -30.63 12.31
N THR A 326 3.36 -31.18 11.16
CA THR A 326 2.99 -30.41 9.98
C THR A 326 1.55 -30.69 9.61
N SER A 327 0.84 -29.64 9.22
CA SER A 327 -0.55 -29.71 8.74
C SER A 327 -0.64 -28.87 7.47
N TYR A 328 -1.21 -29.44 6.39
CA TYR A 328 -1.29 -28.79 5.08
C TYR A 328 0.06 -28.22 4.57
N GLY A 329 1.18 -28.86 4.91
CA GLY A 329 2.53 -28.43 4.49
C GLY A 329 3.13 -27.26 5.30
N GLN A 330 2.47 -26.83 6.38
CA GLN A 330 2.95 -25.82 7.30
C GLN A 330 3.29 -26.44 8.66
N ASN A 331 4.29 -25.88 9.34
CA ASN A 331 4.59 -26.23 10.72
C ASN A 331 3.49 -25.71 11.66
N VAL A 332 2.90 -26.59 12.49
CA VAL A 332 1.74 -26.22 13.32
C VAL A 332 2.12 -25.22 14.42
N LEU A 333 3.33 -25.33 15.00
CA LEU A 333 3.78 -24.37 16.03
C LEU A 333 3.96 -22.96 15.43
N SER A 334 4.63 -22.86 14.27
CA SER A 334 4.79 -21.58 13.58
C SER A 334 3.46 -20.97 13.15
N HIS A 335 2.55 -21.80 12.64
CA HIS A 335 1.17 -21.40 12.33
C HIS A 335 0.45 -20.86 13.57
N SER A 336 0.58 -21.52 14.72
CA SER A 336 -0.03 -21.09 15.98
C SER A 336 0.48 -19.72 16.43
N VAL A 337 1.78 -19.43 16.26
CA VAL A 337 2.35 -18.10 16.51
C VAL A 337 1.75 -17.05 15.56
N GLU A 338 1.60 -17.39 14.28
CA GLU A 338 0.99 -16.50 13.28
C GLU A 338 -0.46 -16.15 13.63
N VAL A 339 -1.27 -17.16 13.95
CA VAL A 339 -2.67 -17.01 14.33
C VAL A 339 -2.81 -16.14 15.57
N SER A 340 -1.94 -16.34 16.57
CA SER A 340 -1.86 -15.48 17.76
C SER A 340 -1.67 -14.00 17.40
N LEU A 341 -0.68 -13.70 16.56
CA LEU A 341 -0.35 -12.32 16.18
C LEU A 341 -1.45 -11.66 15.36
N LEU A 342 -2.07 -12.41 14.45
CA LEU A 342 -3.20 -11.96 13.64
C LEU A 342 -4.43 -11.68 14.52
N ALA A 343 -4.82 -12.63 15.37
CA ALA A 343 -5.97 -12.49 16.27
C ALA A 343 -5.77 -11.31 17.24
N ALA A 344 -4.57 -11.16 17.82
CA ALA A 344 -4.23 -10.04 18.68
C ALA A 344 -4.33 -8.69 17.96
N THR A 345 -3.89 -8.63 16.69
CA THR A 345 -3.99 -7.41 15.87
C THR A 345 -5.44 -7.06 15.58
N MET A 346 -6.26 -8.03 15.20
CA MET A 346 -7.70 -7.81 14.96
C MET A 346 -8.41 -7.31 16.21
N ALA A 347 -8.13 -7.92 17.38
CA ALA A 347 -8.67 -7.48 18.66
C ALA A 347 -8.25 -6.05 19.01
N ALA A 348 -6.99 -5.67 18.79
CA ALA A 348 -6.50 -4.33 19.07
C ALA A 348 -7.20 -3.25 18.23
N GLU A 349 -7.47 -3.54 16.97
CA GLU A 349 -8.07 -2.56 16.05
C GLU A 349 -9.60 -2.43 16.22
N ILE A 350 -10.28 -3.51 16.63
CA ILE A 350 -11.75 -3.52 16.83
C ILE A 350 -12.13 -3.20 18.29
N GLY A 351 -11.16 -3.15 19.21
CA GLY A 351 -11.38 -2.84 20.63
C GLY A 351 -11.82 -4.04 21.46
N GLY A 352 -11.49 -5.27 21.03
CA GLY A 352 -11.67 -6.51 21.80
C GLY A 352 -10.53 -6.76 22.79
N ASP A 353 -10.60 -7.89 23.51
CA ASP A 353 -9.54 -8.28 24.45
C ASP A 353 -8.33 -8.89 23.72
N VAL A 354 -7.27 -8.09 23.62
CA VAL A 354 -6.02 -8.45 22.95
C VAL A 354 -5.33 -9.63 23.62
N GLU A 355 -5.35 -9.73 24.95
CA GLU A 355 -4.68 -10.81 25.68
C GLU A 355 -5.40 -12.14 25.49
N VAL A 356 -6.74 -12.12 25.53
CA VAL A 356 -7.55 -13.31 25.27
C VAL A 356 -7.37 -13.79 23.82
N ALA A 357 -7.51 -12.89 22.84
CA ALA A 357 -7.35 -13.23 21.42
C ALA A 357 -5.95 -13.79 21.11
N ARG A 358 -4.91 -13.19 21.69
CA ARG A 358 -3.52 -13.64 21.54
C ARG A 358 -3.30 -15.03 22.13
N ARG A 359 -3.71 -15.24 23.39
CA ARG A 359 -3.55 -16.54 24.06
C ARG A 359 -4.34 -17.62 23.35
N ALA A 360 -5.60 -17.36 23.02
CA ALA A 360 -6.46 -18.28 22.31
C ALA A 360 -5.91 -18.62 20.92
N GLY A 361 -5.45 -17.62 20.17
CA GLY A 361 -4.83 -17.83 18.86
C GLY A 361 -3.56 -18.68 18.95
N PHE A 362 -2.73 -18.49 19.97
CA PHE A 362 -1.54 -19.32 20.17
C PHE A 362 -1.88 -20.77 20.50
N VAL A 363 -2.95 -21.04 21.25
CA VAL A 363 -3.27 -22.41 21.72
C VAL A 363 -4.41 -23.09 20.94
N HIS A 364 -4.96 -22.46 19.90
CA HIS A 364 -6.16 -22.95 19.21
C HIS A 364 -6.01 -24.40 18.71
N ASP A 365 -4.81 -24.73 18.24
CA ASP A 365 -4.47 -26.02 17.65
C ASP A 365 -3.80 -27.00 18.63
N ILE A 366 -3.79 -26.69 19.94
CA ILE A 366 -3.11 -27.51 20.97
C ILE A 366 -3.62 -28.96 21.02
N GLY A 367 -4.87 -29.21 20.62
CA GLY A 367 -5.43 -30.56 20.53
C GLY A 367 -4.64 -31.47 19.58
N LYS A 368 -3.98 -30.90 18.55
CA LYS A 368 -3.09 -31.63 17.64
C LYS A 368 -1.80 -32.12 18.32
N ALA A 369 -1.54 -31.77 19.58
CA ALA A 369 -0.44 -32.37 20.33
C ALA A 369 -0.83 -33.72 20.96
N ILE A 370 -2.12 -34.03 21.09
CA ILE A 370 -2.65 -35.16 21.88
C ILE A 370 -3.79 -35.95 21.20
N ASP A 371 -4.21 -35.58 20.00
CA ASP A 371 -5.30 -36.21 19.23
C ASP A 371 -5.08 -37.70 18.90
N HIS A 372 -3.85 -38.20 18.92
CA HIS A 372 -3.54 -39.62 18.74
C HIS A 372 -3.78 -40.46 20.01
N GLU A 373 -3.95 -39.82 21.17
CA GLU A 373 -4.25 -40.48 22.45
C GLU A 373 -5.76 -40.46 22.76
N ILE A 374 -6.50 -39.51 22.18
CA ILE A 374 -7.91 -39.25 22.48
C ILE A 374 -8.69 -39.08 21.17
N GLU A 375 -9.71 -39.92 20.96
CA GLU A 375 -10.58 -39.84 19.78
C GLU A 375 -11.51 -38.62 19.85
N GLY A 376 -11.50 -37.78 18.81
CA GLY A 376 -12.40 -36.63 18.68
C GLY A 376 -11.81 -35.47 17.86
N PRO A 377 -12.59 -34.41 17.59
CA PRO A 377 -12.10 -33.18 16.96
C PRO A 377 -11.04 -32.49 17.82
N HIS A 378 -9.92 -32.05 17.21
CA HIS A 378 -8.82 -31.45 17.97
C HIS A 378 -9.22 -30.16 18.68
N ALA A 379 -10.16 -29.39 18.13
CA ALA A 379 -10.66 -28.16 18.75
C ALA A 379 -11.34 -28.44 20.10
N LEU A 380 -12.20 -29.47 20.15
CA LEU A 380 -12.88 -29.90 21.39
C LEU A 380 -11.89 -30.48 22.41
N ILE A 381 -10.95 -31.30 21.95
CA ILE A 381 -9.90 -31.88 22.79
C ILE A 381 -9.02 -30.76 23.40
N GLY A 382 -8.65 -29.78 22.57
CA GLY A 382 -7.88 -28.61 22.97
C GLY A 382 -8.62 -27.77 24.01
N GLY A 383 -9.88 -27.41 23.76
CA GLY A 383 -10.72 -26.67 24.71
C GLY A 383 -10.82 -27.36 26.08
N ALA A 384 -11.05 -28.68 26.09
CA ALA A 384 -11.08 -29.46 27.33
C ALA A 384 -9.73 -29.49 28.06
N LEU A 385 -8.61 -29.57 27.33
CA LEU A 385 -7.26 -29.51 27.90
C LEU A 385 -7.00 -28.16 28.56
N LEU A 386 -7.32 -27.05 27.87
CA LEU A 386 -7.07 -25.69 28.34
C LEU A 386 -7.84 -25.40 29.64
N ARG A 387 -9.09 -25.84 29.73
CA ARG A 387 -9.90 -25.74 30.97
C ARG A 387 -9.26 -26.51 32.12
N ARG A 388 -8.79 -27.74 31.89
CA ARG A 388 -8.10 -28.54 32.92
C ARG A 388 -6.79 -27.93 33.38
N SER A 389 -6.07 -27.25 32.48
CA SER A 389 -4.82 -26.55 32.78
C SER A 389 -5.02 -25.18 33.43
N GLY A 390 -6.27 -24.76 33.69
CA GLY A 390 -6.60 -23.56 34.46
C GLY A 390 -6.61 -22.26 33.65
N LEU A 391 -6.70 -22.32 32.32
CA LEU A 391 -6.92 -21.12 31.50
C LEU A 391 -8.38 -20.63 31.64
N SER A 392 -8.60 -19.34 31.37
CA SER A 392 -9.94 -18.75 31.42
C SER A 392 -10.88 -19.39 30.38
N GLU A 393 -12.17 -19.39 30.68
CA GLU A 393 -13.18 -19.93 29.78
C GLU A 393 -13.19 -19.20 28.43
N ASP A 394 -12.93 -17.89 28.40
CA ASP A 394 -12.87 -17.11 27.17
C ASP A 394 -11.75 -17.60 26.23
N VAL A 395 -10.57 -17.94 26.79
CA VAL A 395 -9.45 -18.47 25.99
C VAL A 395 -9.74 -19.90 25.53
N ALA A 396 -10.27 -20.74 26.42
CA ALA A 396 -10.59 -22.12 26.09
C ALA A 396 -11.71 -22.22 25.05
N HIS A 397 -12.75 -21.39 25.17
CA HIS A 397 -13.87 -21.32 24.22
C HIS A 397 -13.44 -20.79 22.86
N ALA A 398 -12.65 -19.71 22.81
CA ALA A 398 -12.13 -19.18 21.55
C ALA A 398 -11.25 -20.19 20.81
N ALA A 399 -10.42 -20.95 21.53
CA ALA A 399 -9.66 -22.07 21.00
C ALA A 399 -10.53 -23.29 20.64
N GLU A 400 -11.67 -23.51 21.29
CA GLU A 400 -12.58 -24.62 21.00
C GLU A 400 -13.48 -24.36 19.79
N ALA A 401 -13.83 -23.09 19.54
CA ALA A 401 -14.81 -22.71 18.52
C ALA A 401 -14.19 -22.33 17.16
N HIS A 402 -12.86 -22.39 17.00
CA HIS A 402 -12.16 -21.90 15.80
C HIS A 402 -12.53 -22.63 14.51
N HIS A 403 -13.03 -23.87 14.59
CA HIS A 403 -13.55 -24.65 13.47
C HIS A 403 -15.09 -24.79 13.49
N PHE A 404 -15.78 -23.96 14.27
CA PHE A 404 -17.23 -23.90 14.38
C PHE A 404 -17.90 -25.18 14.93
N GLU A 405 -17.17 -26.04 15.66
CA GLU A 405 -17.77 -27.17 16.40
C GLU A 405 -18.67 -26.68 17.54
N VAL A 406 -18.38 -25.49 18.06
CA VAL A 406 -19.18 -24.77 19.06
C VAL A 406 -19.46 -23.38 18.51
N GLU A 407 -20.62 -22.82 18.89
CA GLU A 407 -21.01 -21.46 18.52
C GLU A 407 -19.97 -20.42 19.00
N LEU A 408 -19.65 -19.45 18.13
CA LEU A 408 -18.81 -18.30 18.45
C LEU A 408 -19.59 -17.33 19.35
N ARG A 409 -19.13 -17.14 20.59
CA ARG A 409 -19.83 -16.34 21.63
C ARG A 409 -19.18 -14.99 21.89
N SER A 410 -17.95 -14.79 21.41
CA SER A 410 -17.19 -13.58 21.62
C SER A 410 -16.48 -13.15 20.33
N PHE A 411 -16.06 -11.89 20.31
CA PHE A 411 -15.27 -11.37 19.20
C PHE A 411 -13.92 -12.09 19.08
N GLU A 412 -13.30 -12.45 20.20
CA GLU A 412 -12.01 -13.16 20.24
C GLU A 412 -12.11 -14.53 19.58
N ALA A 413 -13.21 -15.27 19.81
CA ALA A 413 -13.47 -16.52 19.13
C ALA A 413 -13.56 -16.32 17.60
N PHE A 414 -14.25 -15.27 17.16
CA PHE A 414 -14.32 -14.92 15.73
C PHE A 414 -12.95 -14.52 15.18
N ALA A 415 -12.17 -13.74 15.92
CA ALA A 415 -10.84 -13.29 15.52
C ALA A 415 -9.86 -14.47 15.37
N VAL A 416 -9.91 -15.47 16.28
CA VAL A 416 -9.10 -16.69 16.18
C VAL A 416 -9.49 -17.50 14.96
N ALA A 417 -10.79 -17.73 14.73
CA ALA A 417 -11.27 -18.46 13.55
C ALA A 417 -10.87 -17.76 12.23
N ALA A 418 -10.99 -16.43 12.18
CA ALA A 418 -10.58 -15.63 11.02
C ALA A 418 -9.07 -15.66 10.79
N ALA A 419 -8.28 -15.56 11.87
CA ALA A 419 -6.81 -15.62 11.82
C ALA A 419 -6.30 -16.99 11.35
N ASP A 420 -6.90 -18.09 11.82
CA ASP A 420 -6.62 -19.46 11.35
C ASP A 420 -6.88 -19.59 9.85
N ALA A 421 -8.08 -19.21 9.40
CA ALA A 421 -8.45 -19.26 7.99
C ALA A 421 -7.50 -18.44 7.09
N ILE A 422 -7.05 -17.27 7.56
CA ILE A 422 -6.09 -16.41 6.85
C ILE A 422 -4.72 -17.07 6.76
N SER A 423 -4.19 -17.61 7.86
CA SER A 423 -2.88 -18.27 7.88
C SER A 423 -2.88 -19.53 7.00
N ALA A 424 -3.95 -20.32 7.05
CA ALA A 424 -4.12 -21.54 6.25
C ALA A 424 -4.28 -21.28 4.74
N SER A 425 -4.79 -20.11 4.34
CA SER A 425 -5.11 -19.78 2.93
C SER A 425 -3.94 -19.19 2.13
N ARG A 426 -2.74 -19.02 2.71
CA ARG A 426 -1.61 -18.35 2.03
C ARG A 426 -1.00 -19.19 0.88
N PRO A 427 -0.73 -18.58 -0.30
CA PRO A 427 -0.09 -19.27 -1.43
C PRO A 427 1.33 -19.74 -1.08
N GLY A 428 1.51 -21.06 -1.05
CA GLY A 428 2.75 -21.72 -0.60
C GLY A 428 2.47 -23.13 -0.08
N ALA A 429 1.28 -23.33 0.51
CA ALA A 429 0.78 -24.59 1.09
C ALA A 429 0.46 -25.73 0.08
N ARG A 430 0.89 -25.65 -1.18
CA ARG A 430 0.52 -26.63 -2.24
C ARG A 430 1.62 -26.89 -3.26
N ARG A 431 2.89 -27.03 -2.86
CA ARG A 431 3.95 -27.37 -3.84
C ARG A 431 4.10 -28.87 -4.11
N GLU A 432 3.79 -29.76 -3.15
CA GLU A 432 3.89 -31.21 -3.39
C GLU A 432 2.67 -31.82 -4.09
N THR A 433 1.56 -31.11 -4.19
CA THR A 433 0.31 -31.64 -4.76
C THR A 433 0.13 -31.33 -6.24
N VAL A 434 0.75 -30.28 -6.80
CA VAL A 434 0.47 -29.87 -8.18
C VAL A 434 0.90 -30.94 -9.18
N THR A 435 2.07 -31.57 -9.00
CA THR A 435 2.52 -32.63 -9.91
C THR A 435 1.63 -33.87 -9.85
N ARG A 436 1.31 -34.38 -8.66
CA ARG A 436 0.37 -35.53 -8.52
C ARG A 436 -1.04 -35.18 -8.99
N TYR A 437 -1.48 -33.95 -8.75
CA TYR A 437 -2.78 -33.46 -9.21
C TYR A 437 -2.82 -33.35 -10.75
N LEU A 438 -1.77 -32.81 -11.38
CA LEU A 438 -1.64 -32.75 -12.83
C LEU A 438 -1.56 -34.16 -13.43
N GLN A 439 -0.72 -35.05 -12.88
CA GLN A 439 -0.65 -36.46 -13.28
C GLN A 439 -2.01 -37.17 -13.11
N ARG A 440 -2.78 -36.82 -12.08
CA ARG A 440 -4.13 -37.36 -11.86
C ARG A 440 -5.13 -36.85 -12.89
N LEU A 441 -5.11 -35.56 -13.23
CA LEU A 441 -5.95 -35.01 -14.29
C LEU A 441 -5.57 -35.60 -15.65
N GLU A 442 -4.28 -35.72 -15.91
CA GLU A 442 -3.74 -36.30 -17.14
C GLU A 442 -4.17 -37.76 -17.30
N LYS A 443 -4.12 -38.55 -16.21
CA LYS A 443 -4.62 -39.94 -16.21
C LYS A 443 -6.14 -40.03 -16.40
N LEU A 444 -6.93 -39.10 -15.85
CA LEU A 444 -8.37 -39.02 -16.10
C LEU A 444 -8.68 -38.72 -17.57
N GLU A 445 -7.91 -37.81 -18.18
CA GLU A 445 -8.03 -37.48 -19.60
C GLU A 445 -7.55 -38.64 -20.49
N GLU A 446 -6.49 -39.34 -20.11
CA GLU A 446 -5.98 -40.52 -20.82
C GLU A 446 -7.00 -41.66 -20.85
N ILE A 447 -7.68 -41.93 -19.72
CA ILE A 447 -8.75 -42.93 -19.66
C ILE A 447 -9.87 -42.56 -20.63
N ALA A 448 -10.33 -41.31 -20.66
CA ALA A 448 -11.39 -40.91 -21.58
C ALA A 448 -10.93 -40.91 -23.06
N ARG A 449 -9.70 -40.50 -23.35
CA ARG A 449 -9.12 -40.57 -24.71
C ARG A 449 -8.96 -41.99 -25.24
N SER A 450 -8.89 -42.99 -24.36
CA SER A 450 -8.75 -44.40 -24.77
C SER A 450 -10.02 -44.99 -25.39
N PHE A 451 -11.16 -44.31 -25.29
CA PHE A 451 -12.42 -44.77 -25.87
C PHE A 451 -12.57 -44.34 -27.33
N GLU A 452 -13.01 -45.28 -28.18
CA GLU A 452 -13.25 -45.03 -29.60
C GLU A 452 -14.39 -44.00 -29.80
N GLY A 453 -14.18 -43.06 -30.71
CA GLY A 453 -15.11 -41.94 -30.98
C GLY A 453 -14.88 -40.68 -30.14
N VAL A 454 -14.00 -40.71 -29.13
CA VAL A 454 -13.58 -39.49 -28.39
C VAL A 454 -12.57 -38.69 -29.21
N ASP A 455 -12.87 -37.42 -29.47
CA ASP A 455 -11.96 -36.49 -30.16
C ASP A 455 -11.00 -35.80 -29.17
N ASN A 456 -11.56 -35.24 -28.10
CA ASN A 456 -10.82 -34.57 -27.04
C ASN A 456 -11.55 -34.68 -25.71
N CYS A 457 -10.85 -34.50 -24.60
CA CYS A 457 -11.47 -34.38 -23.29
C CYS A 457 -10.69 -33.43 -22.39
N TYR A 458 -11.40 -32.81 -21.46
CA TYR A 458 -10.83 -31.85 -20.52
C TYR A 458 -11.42 -32.09 -19.13
N ALA A 459 -10.54 -32.23 -18.14
CA ALA A 459 -10.94 -32.25 -16.74
C ALA A 459 -11.07 -30.81 -16.20
N ILE A 460 -12.26 -30.45 -15.74
CA ILE A 460 -12.65 -29.11 -15.27
C ILE A 460 -13.04 -29.18 -13.78
N GLN A 461 -13.13 -28.02 -13.11
CA GLN A 461 -13.54 -27.90 -11.70
C GLN A 461 -12.74 -28.77 -10.76
N ALA A 462 -11.42 -28.58 -10.76
CA ALA A 462 -10.51 -29.36 -9.93
C ALA A 462 -10.52 -30.89 -10.20
N GLY A 463 -11.00 -31.32 -11.38
CA GLY A 463 -11.18 -32.73 -11.74
C GLY A 463 -12.50 -33.34 -11.27
N ARG A 464 -13.46 -32.53 -10.83
CA ARG A 464 -14.82 -32.98 -10.47
C ARG A 464 -15.79 -33.02 -11.66
N GLU A 465 -15.40 -32.46 -12.80
CA GLU A 465 -16.14 -32.58 -14.05
C GLU A 465 -15.18 -33.02 -15.17
N LEU A 466 -15.58 -33.99 -15.98
CA LEU A 466 -14.85 -34.39 -17.17
C LEU A 466 -15.72 -34.13 -18.40
N ARG A 467 -15.27 -33.22 -19.26
CA ARG A 467 -15.95 -32.93 -20.53
C ARG A 467 -15.31 -33.70 -21.66
N VAL A 468 -16.11 -34.48 -22.37
CA VAL A 468 -15.65 -35.37 -23.44
C VAL A 468 -16.30 -34.93 -24.74
N LEU A 469 -15.49 -34.47 -25.69
CA LEU A 469 -15.88 -34.09 -27.04
C LEU A 469 -15.84 -35.33 -27.94
N ILE A 470 -16.95 -35.59 -28.62
CA ILE A 470 -17.14 -36.80 -29.40
C ILE A 470 -17.22 -36.46 -30.88
N ARG A 471 -16.64 -37.32 -31.72
CA ARG A 471 -16.72 -37.24 -33.18
C ARG A 471 -18.14 -37.58 -33.66
N PRO A 472 -18.87 -36.63 -34.25
CA PRO A 472 -20.27 -36.82 -34.62
C PRO A 472 -20.47 -37.84 -35.76
N ASP A 473 -19.43 -38.10 -36.55
CA ASP A 473 -19.38 -39.07 -37.64
C ASP A 473 -19.21 -40.52 -37.16
N GLN A 474 -18.73 -40.73 -35.93
CA GLN A 474 -18.40 -42.06 -35.40
C GLN A 474 -19.36 -42.54 -34.31
N VAL A 475 -20.08 -41.62 -33.64
CA VAL A 475 -20.95 -41.95 -32.50
C VAL A 475 -22.37 -41.44 -32.73
N ASP A 476 -23.31 -42.40 -32.77
CA ASP A 476 -24.74 -42.14 -32.89
C ASP A 476 -25.32 -41.58 -31.58
N GLU A 477 -26.54 -41.05 -31.63
CA GLU A 477 -27.14 -40.33 -30.49
C GLU A 477 -27.34 -41.24 -29.26
N ALA A 478 -27.67 -42.51 -29.49
CA ALA A 478 -27.74 -43.54 -28.45
C ALA A 478 -26.34 -43.98 -27.94
N GLY A 479 -25.30 -43.83 -28.76
CA GLY A 479 -23.90 -44.10 -28.42
C GLY A 479 -23.31 -43.06 -27.48
N VAL A 480 -23.74 -41.80 -27.55
CA VAL A 480 -23.26 -40.72 -26.67
C VAL A 480 -23.52 -41.04 -25.20
N GLN A 481 -24.74 -41.47 -24.87
CA GLN A 481 -25.11 -41.79 -23.49
C GLN A 481 -24.42 -43.07 -22.99
N ARG A 482 -24.22 -44.06 -23.86
CA ARG A 482 -23.46 -45.27 -23.54
C ARG A 482 -22.00 -44.95 -23.24
N LEU A 483 -21.37 -44.13 -24.07
CA LEU A 483 -19.98 -43.70 -23.89
C LEU A 483 -19.78 -42.94 -22.57
N ALA A 484 -20.71 -42.06 -22.18
CA ALA A 484 -20.65 -41.37 -20.90
C ALA A 484 -20.65 -42.35 -19.70
N ASN A 485 -21.51 -43.38 -19.76
CA ASN A 485 -21.61 -44.40 -18.71
C ASN A 485 -20.38 -45.31 -18.68
N ASP A 486 -19.85 -45.70 -19.84
CA ASP A 486 -18.70 -46.59 -19.94
C ASP A 486 -17.42 -45.90 -19.45
N ILE A 487 -17.23 -44.61 -19.76
CA ILE A 487 -16.13 -43.81 -19.21
C ILE A 487 -16.29 -43.67 -17.68
N ALA A 488 -17.50 -43.42 -17.17
CA ALA A 488 -17.76 -43.32 -15.73
C ALA A 488 -17.37 -44.60 -14.99
N LYS A 489 -17.79 -45.75 -15.53
CA LYS A 489 -17.49 -47.05 -14.96
C LYS A 489 -15.98 -47.35 -15.01
N ARG A 490 -15.32 -47.03 -16.12
CA ARG A 490 -13.87 -47.26 -16.27
C ARG A 490 -13.04 -46.40 -15.32
N ILE A 491 -13.43 -45.15 -15.11
CA ILE A 491 -12.78 -44.26 -14.13
C ILE A 491 -12.98 -44.82 -12.71
N GLN A 492 -14.19 -45.27 -12.37
CA GLN A 492 -14.49 -45.88 -11.07
C GLN A 492 -13.68 -47.16 -10.80
N GLU A 493 -13.42 -47.96 -11.82
CA GLU A 493 -12.63 -49.20 -11.72
C GLU A 493 -11.11 -48.95 -11.69
N SER A 494 -10.64 -47.90 -12.37
CA SER A 494 -9.21 -47.69 -12.64
C SER A 494 -8.54 -46.68 -11.72
N MET A 495 -9.32 -45.87 -10.99
CA MET A 495 -8.82 -44.84 -10.07
C MET A 495 -9.74 -44.69 -8.86
N GLU A 496 -9.16 -44.67 -7.66
CA GLU A 496 -9.88 -44.25 -6.46
C GLU A 496 -10.03 -42.73 -6.44
N TYR A 497 -11.27 -42.24 -6.37
CA TYR A 497 -11.56 -40.80 -6.35
C TYR A 497 -12.47 -40.43 -5.17
N PRO A 498 -12.09 -39.45 -4.33
CA PRO A 498 -12.95 -38.98 -3.25
C PRO A 498 -14.06 -38.08 -3.79
N GLY A 499 -15.29 -38.60 -3.80
CA GLY A 499 -16.48 -37.88 -4.24
C GLY A 499 -16.94 -38.26 -5.66
N GLN A 500 -17.93 -37.55 -6.17
CA GLN A 500 -18.53 -37.82 -7.48
C GLN A 500 -17.84 -37.01 -8.58
N ILE A 501 -17.54 -37.66 -9.71
CA ILE A 501 -17.07 -37.01 -10.94
C ILE A 501 -18.25 -36.93 -11.91
N LYS A 502 -18.58 -35.73 -12.36
CA LYS A 502 -19.60 -35.51 -13.38
C LYS A 502 -19.00 -35.69 -14.77
N ILE A 503 -19.52 -36.62 -15.57
CA ILE A 503 -19.09 -36.81 -16.96
C ILE A 503 -20.10 -36.16 -17.89
N THR A 504 -19.63 -35.22 -18.70
CA THR A 504 -20.44 -34.50 -19.68
C THR A 504 -19.89 -34.81 -21.07
N THR A 505 -20.63 -35.59 -21.85
CA THR A 505 -20.33 -35.86 -23.25
C THR A 505 -20.98 -34.83 -24.16
N ILE A 506 -20.20 -34.23 -25.07
CA ILE A 506 -20.64 -33.17 -25.98
C ILE A 506 -20.37 -33.65 -27.41
N ARG A 507 -21.44 -33.75 -28.21
CA ARG A 507 -21.36 -33.99 -29.66
C ARG A 507 -21.69 -32.68 -30.36
N GLU A 508 -20.70 -32.10 -31.05
CA GLU A 508 -20.85 -30.82 -31.76
C GLU A 508 -20.58 -31.01 -33.26
N THR A 509 -21.51 -30.56 -34.11
CA THR A 509 -21.32 -30.50 -35.56
C THR A 509 -21.21 -29.04 -35.98
N ARG A 510 -20.08 -28.64 -36.56
CA ARG A 510 -19.86 -27.27 -37.06
C ARG A 510 -19.96 -27.24 -38.58
N ALA A 511 -20.95 -26.51 -39.10
CA ALA A 511 -21.01 -26.15 -40.51
C ALA A 511 -20.57 -24.69 -40.67
N VAL A 512 -19.61 -24.44 -41.55
CA VAL A 512 -19.12 -23.10 -41.87
C VAL A 512 -19.35 -22.87 -43.35
N ASP A 513 -20.08 -21.81 -43.69
CA ASP A 513 -20.31 -21.38 -45.06
C ASP A 513 -19.82 -19.94 -45.22
N TYR A 514 -19.35 -19.60 -46.42
CA TYR A 514 -18.83 -18.28 -46.73
C TYR A 514 -19.66 -17.67 -47.84
N ALA A 515 -20.39 -16.60 -47.52
CA ALA A 515 -21.06 -15.79 -48.53
C ALA A 515 -20.02 -15.06 -49.39
N ARG A 516 -20.11 -15.20 -50.71
CA ARG A 516 -19.36 -14.37 -51.67
C ARG A 516 -20.20 -13.22 -52.16
#